data_AF-A0A317W761-F1
#
_entry.id   AF-A0A317W761-F1
#
_cell.length_a   1.000
_cell.length_b   1.000
_cell.length_c   1.000
_cell.angle_alpha   90.00
_cell.angle_beta   90.00
_cell.angle_gamma   90.00
#
_symmetry.space_group_name_H-M   'P 1'
#
loop_
_entity.id
_entity.type
_entity.pdbx_description
1 polymer ?
#
loop_
_entity_poly.entity_id
_entity_poly.type
_entity_poly.pdbx_seq_one_letter_code
_entity_poly.pdbx_strand_id
1 'polypeptide(L)'
;MPLNLARCGGGVLQHQLNQAFSRPVRQAIVQSHVRPLSLITLGRLSSFNARPAPVSVALSRGPSNTYATAASKPTKATKATDATKSPKSPKATKAQKTSKTPKAPKDTDAPSKERKPKMTVQEKERKDRAKERDLVAKTKIATLVSEEPKRPLTAYMLAIIDKMKEIKAAHSDADLPQTEIFRLATEAAKTISAEEKEKYTSTWEASKEAYPGVYRKWVESYTPIEIKQANLARKQLARLRNKKPRYIQDDRLVKRPKASYILYAEERLSSSDLHDLPVPERSKHVGAEWNNMTKAQKEPYVVRAAEDAERYKREYLAAYGIPVPESK
;
A
#
# COMPACT_ATOMS: atom_id res chain seq x y z
N MET A 1 82.76 -17.38 -34.25
CA MET A 1 83.30 -16.00 -34.23
C MET A 1 82.15 -15.02 -34.47
N PRO A 2 82.16 -13.80 -33.93
CA PRO A 2 82.77 -13.31 -32.69
C PRO A 2 81.69 -12.76 -31.69
N LEU A 3 82.14 -12.03 -30.66
CA LEU A 3 81.38 -11.59 -29.46
C LEU A 3 80.65 -10.24 -29.64
N ASN A 4 79.73 -9.89 -28.71
CA ASN A 4 79.93 -8.74 -27.80
C ASN A 4 78.84 -8.57 -26.70
N LEU A 5 79.22 -7.91 -25.60
CA LEU A 5 78.46 -7.69 -24.36
C LEU A 5 77.97 -6.24 -24.18
N ALA A 6 76.84 -6.05 -23.47
CA ALA A 6 76.50 -4.94 -22.54
C ALA A 6 75.16 -5.31 -21.86
N ARG A 7 74.88 -5.27 -20.54
CA ARG A 7 75.27 -4.45 -19.36
C ARG A 7 74.53 -3.10 -19.23
N CYS A 8 74.26 -2.72 -17.97
CA CYS A 8 73.45 -1.60 -17.46
C CYS A 8 71.94 -1.92 -17.39
N GLY A 9 71.19 -1.62 -16.32
CA GLY A 9 71.33 -0.58 -15.29
C GLY A 9 70.41 0.60 -15.64
N GLY A 10 69.73 1.31 -14.73
CA GLY A 10 69.85 1.30 -13.27
C GLY A 10 69.31 2.60 -12.64
N GLY A 11 68.10 3.04 -13.05
CA GLY A 11 67.30 4.07 -12.34
C GLY A 11 67.66 5.55 -12.52
N VAL A 12 66.98 6.37 -11.70
CA VAL A 12 67.30 7.75 -11.25
C VAL A 12 66.65 8.96 -12.00
N LEU A 13 65.62 9.49 -11.33
CA LEU A 13 65.23 10.92 -11.09
C LEU A 13 64.82 11.90 -12.22
N GLN A 14 63.65 12.52 -11.95
CA GLN A 14 63.32 13.96 -11.95
C GLN A 14 63.84 14.89 -13.07
N HIS A 15 62.95 15.77 -13.55
CA HIS A 15 63.07 17.21 -13.25
C HIS A 15 61.71 17.93 -13.39
N GLN A 16 61.33 18.70 -12.36
CA GLN A 16 60.36 19.79 -12.51
C GLN A 16 61.09 21.04 -13.01
N LEU A 17 60.45 21.83 -13.87
CA LEU A 17 60.60 23.28 -13.87
C LEU A 17 59.25 23.97 -14.13
N ASN A 18 58.96 24.98 -13.31
CA ASN A 18 57.95 26.01 -13.57
C ASN A 18 58.48 26.94 -14.71
N GLN A 19 57.81 27.90 -15.33
CA GLN A 19 56.73 28.84 -14.99
C GLN A 19 56.35 29.54 -16.35
N ALA A 20 55.45 30.51 -16.53
CA ALA A 20 54.43 31.21 -15.73
C ALA A 20 53.39 31.80 -16.71
N PHE A 21 52.11 31.93 -16.36
CA PHE A 21 51.28 33.04 -16.86
C PHE A 21 50.20 33.44 -15.85
N SER A 22 50.29 34.69 -15.37
CA SER A 22 49.35 35.30 -14.43
C SER A 22 48.13 35.89 -15.13
N ARG A 23 46.92 35.63 -14.61
CA ARG A 23 45.74 36.49 -14.79
C ARG A 23 44.88 36.46 -13.52
N PRO A 24 44.55 37.61 -12.90
CA PRO A 24 43.65 37.65 -11.76
C PRO A 24 42.19 37.72 -12.21
N VAL A 25 41.36 36.77 -11.75
CA VAL A 25 39.90 36.85 -11.85
C VAL A 25 39.33 36.90 -10.44
N ARG A 26 38.57 37.97 -10.13
CA ARG A 26 37.86 38.12 -8.85
C ARG A 26 36.80 37.04 -8.73
N GLN A 27 36.98 36.07 -7.83
CA GLN A 27 35.89 35.23 -7.35
C GLN A 27 35.05 36.01 -6.33
N ALA A 28 33.74 36.03 -6.51
CA ALA A 28 32.81 36.56 -5.53
C ALA A 28 32.64 35.55 -4.39
N ILE A 29 33.18 35.87 -3.21
CA ILE A 29 33.02 35.04 -2.01
C ILE A 29 31.61 35.28 -1.46
N VAL A 30 30.71 34.31 -1.66
CA VAL A 30 29.40 34.29 -0.99
C VAL A 30 29.63 33.94 0.47
N GLN A 31 29.43 34.90 1.37
CA GLN A 31 29.52 34.68 2.82
C GLN A 31 28.30 33.90 3.31
N SER A 32 28.42 32.58 3.46
CA SER A 32 27.46 31.77 4.20
C SER A 32 27.72 31.88 5.70
N HIS A 33 26.74 32.36 6.47
CA HIS A 33 26.84 32.41 7.93
C HIS A 33 26.80 31.00 8.54
N VAL A 34 27.97 30.41 8.77
CA VAL A 34 28.11 29.18 9.56
C VAL A 34 27.85 29.50 11.03
N ARG A 35 26.75 28.97 11.58
CA ARG A 35 26.51 28.98 13.03
C ARG A 35 27.32 27.86 13.68
N PRO A 36 28.20 28.13 14.67
CA PRO A 36 28.84 27.07 15.43
C PRO A 36 27.80 26.40 16.34
N LEU A 37 27.51 25.12 16.10
CA LEU A 37 26.82 24.27 17.06
C LEU A 37 27.87 23.70 18.02
N SER A 38 27.78 24.06 19.30
CA SER A 38 28.65 23.53 20.35
C SER A 38 28.28 22.10 20.70
N LEU A 39 29.24 21.18 20.53
CA LEU A 39 29.17 19.84 21.11
C LEU A 39 29.43 19.94 22.62
N ILE A 40 28.37 19.87 23.44
CA ILE A 40 28.50 19.71 24.89
C ILE A 40 28.52 18.21 25.20
N THR A 41 29.71 17.69 25.46
CA THR A 41 29.91 16.34 26.02
C THR A 41 29.95 16.39 27.54
N LEU A 42 28.89 15.93 28.21
CA LEU A 42 28.93 15.62 29.65
C LEU A 42 28.04 14.41 29.98
N GLY A 43 28.53 13.56 30.90
CA GLY A 43 27.65 12.79 31.79
C GLY A 43 27.14 11.44 31.31
N ARG A 44 27.98 10.40 31.42
CA ARG A 44 27.52 9.03 31.70
C ARG A 44 26.74 9.04 33.03
N LEU A 45 25.55 8.44 33.10
CA LEU A 45 25.08 7.56 34.20
C LEU A 45 23.64 7.02 33.99
N SER A 46 23.36 5.91 34.67
CA SER A 46 22.04 5.29 34.94
C SER A 46 21.20 4.72 33.78
N SER A 47 21.22 3.39 33.67
CA SER A 47 20.24 2.59 32.95
C SER A 47 18.89 2.53 33.69
N PHE A 48 17.87 3.23 33.21
CA PHE A 48 16.51 3.12 33.73
C PHE A 48 15.75 1.93 33.13
N ASN A 49 15.48 0.92 33.96
CA ASN A 49 14.45 -0.08 33.69
C ASN A 49 13.07 0.56 33.79
N ALA A 50 12.41 0.83 32.66
CA ALA A 50 11.03 1.30 32.60
C ALA A 50 10.13 0.24 31.94
N ARG A 51 9.23 -0.36 32.72
CA ARG A 51 8.11 -1.16 32.17
C ARG A 51 7.22 -0.26 31.29
N PRO A 52 6.78 -0.71 30.10
CA PRO A 52 5.74 -0.01 29.36
C PRO A 52 4.39 -0.19 30.06
N ALA A 53 3.81 0.91 30.55
CA ALA A 53 2.40 0.95 30.95
C ALA A 53 1.51 1.05 29.70
N PRO A 54 0.29 0.47 29.70
CA PRO A 54 -0.59 0.51 28.53
C PRO A 54 -1.14 1.93 28.30
N VAL A 55 -1.07 2.38 27.04
CA VAL A 55 -1.59 3.70 26.64
C VAL A 55 -3.12 3.66 26.60
N SER A 56 -3.75 4.42 27.49
CA SER A 56 -5.21 4.62 27.49
C SER A 56 -5.65 5.36 26.24
N VAL A 57 -6.58 4.77 25.48
CA VAL A 57 -7.14 5.36 24.26
C VAL A 57 -8.01 6.57 24.60
N ALA A 58 -7.51 7.77 24.35
CA ALA A 58 -8.29 8.99 24.40
C ALA A 58 -9.25 9.03 23.19
N LEU A 59 -10.54 8.81 23.44
CA LEU A 59 -11.61 8.95 22.45
C LEU A 59 -11.78 10.42 22.05
N SER A 60 -11.28 10.82 20.88
CA SER A 60 -11.55 12.15 20.32
C SER A 60 -13.02 12.28 19.95
N ARG A 61 -13.81 12.92 20.82
CA ARG A 61 -15.16 13.38 20.48
C ARG A 61 -15.04 14.56 19.50
N GLY A 62 -15.71 14.47 18.35
CA GLY A 62 -15.70 15.54 17.35
C GLY A 62 -16.39 16.81 17.87
N PRO A 63 -15.90 18.02 17.51
CA PRO A 63 -16.50 19.26 17.93
C PRO A 63 -17.86 19.48 17.25
N SER A 64 -18.91 19.63 18.05
CA SER A 64 -20.22 20.09 17.61
C SER A 64 -20.28 21.61 17.67
N ASN A 65 -20.48 22.29 16.53
CA ASN A 65 -20.65 23.74 16.48
C ASN A 65 -21.96 24.16 17.15
N THR A 66 -21.89 24.65 18.38
CA THR A 66 -23.01 25.31 19.08
C THR A 66 -22.83 26.82 19.06
N TYR A 67 -23.63 27.54 18.28
CA TYR A 67 -23.67 28.99 18.32
C TYR A 67 -24.37 29.48 19.59
N ALA A 68 -23.68 30.31 20.38
CA ALA A 68 -24.23 30.93 21.58
C ALA A 68 -24.70 32.36 21.25
N THR A 69 -26.01 32.56 21.12
CA THR A 69 -26.62 33.90 21.08
C THR A 69 -26.93 34.36 22.51
N ALA A 70 -26.19 35.36 23.00
CA ALA A 70 -26.45 35.96 24.30
C ALA A 70 -27.75 36.77 24.28
N ALA A 71 -28.73 36.38 25.10
CA ALA A 71 -30.00 37.10 25.25
C ALA A 71 -29.92 38.08 26.43
N SER A 72 -29.75 39.37 26.14
CA SER A 72 -29.86 40.44 27.15
C SER A 72 -31.33 40.76 27.44
N LYS A 73 -31.74 40.66 28.72
CA LYS A 73 -33.03 41.17 29.20
C LYS A 73 -32.92 42.68 29.50
N PRO A 74 -33.83 43.54 28.99
CA PRO A 74 -33.93 44.92 29.47
C PRO A 74 -34.87 45.01 30.69
N THR A 75 -34.39 45.64 31.75
CA THR A 75 -35.21 46.08 32.89
C THR A 75 -35.92 47.40 32.59
N LYS A 76 -37.03 47.63 33.31
CA LYS A 76 -38.00 48.71 33.06
C LYS A 76 -37.56 50.03 33.73
N ALA A 77 -37.52 51.14 32.98
CA ALA A 77 -37.41 52.50 33.48
C ALA A 77 -38.24 53.49 32.61
N THR A 78 -38.49 54.70 33.11
CA THR A 78 -39.68 55.52 32.80
C THR A 78 -39.42 56.86 32.07
N LYS A 79 -40.53 57.41 31.51
CA LYS A 79 -40.88 58.81 31.16
C LYS A 79 -40.51 59.39 29.77
N ALA A 80 -41.57 59.96 29.14
CA ALA A 80 -41.66 61.23 28.36
C ALA A 80 -40.70 61.46 27.15
N THR A 81 -41.02 62.17 26.05
CA THR A 81 -42.13 63.06 25.61
C THR A 81 -42.10 63.05 24.06
N ASP A 82 -43.21 62.82 23.34
CA ASP A 82 -44.09 63.83 22.70
C ASP A 82 -43.83 64.01 21.16
N ALA A 83 -44.86 64.51 20.46
CA ALA A 83 -44.87 65.20 19.15
C ALA A 83 -44.73 64.42 17.79
N THR A 84 -45.90 64.20 17.16
CA THR A 84 -46.34 64.95 15.93
C THR A 84 -46.09 64.43 14.48
N LYS A 85 -47.23 64.09 13.83
CA LYS A 85 -47.67 64.23 12.40
C LYS A 85 -47.22 63.28 11.25
N SER A 86 -48.26 62.91 10.49
CA SER A 86 -48.40 62.25 9.17
C SER A 86 -48.47 63.33 8.03
N PRO A 87 -48.99 63.15 6.77
CA PRO A 87 -49.59 61.99 6.05
C PRO A 87 -49.31 61.86 4.49
N LYS A 88 -50.07 60.97 3.79
CA LYS A 88 -50.50 60.96 2.34
C LYS A 88 -49.82 60.06 1.26
N SER A 89 -50.40 58.87 1.00
CA SER A 89 -51.21 58.41 -0.18
C SER A 89 -51.04 59.01 -1.61
N PRO A 90 -51.56 58.42 -2.75
CA PRO A 90 -52.21 57.10 -3.00
C PRO A 90 -51.92 56.34 -4.37
N LYS A 91 -52.49 55.12 -4.54
CA LYS A 91 -52.89 54.39 -5.80
C LYS A 91 -51.80 53.98 -6.83
N ALA A 92 -51.92 52.89 -7.61
CA ALA A 92 -52.81 51.72 -7.62
C ALA A 92 -52.28 50.60 -8.56
N THR A 93 -52.49 49.32 -8.22
CA THR A 93 -53.28 48.33 -9.03
C THR A 93 -53.45 46.97 -8.31
N LYS A 94 -54.51 46.24 -8.67
CA LYS A 94 -55.04 44.98 -8.09
C LYS A 94 -54.19 43.74 -8.44
N ALA A 95 -54.27 42.56 -7.79
CA ALA A 95 -54.96 42.11 -6.56
C ALA A 95 -54.35 40.79 -6.03
N GLN A 96 -54.47 40.50 -4.72
CA GLN A 96 -54.20 39.18 -4.15
C GLN A 96 -55.01 38.92 -2.85
N LYS A 97 -55.28 37.63 -2.57
CA LYS A 97 -55.70 37.03 -1.29
C LYS A 97 -57.11 37.31 -0.74
N THR A 98 -57.93 36.25 -0.75
CA THR A 98 -58.91 35.95 0.31
C THR A 98 -58.23 35.20 1.47
N SER A 99 -58.99 34.94 2.54
CA SER A 99 -58.50 34.80 3.92
C SER A 99 -58.35 33.36 4.47
N LYS A 100 -57.70 33.28 5.64
CA LYS A 100 -57.78 32.27 6.73
C LYS A 100 -56.58 31.31 6.94
N THR A 101 -55.86 31.62 8.03
CA THR A 101 -55.43 30.72 9.13
C THR A 101 -54.48 29.55 8.82
N PRO A 102 -53.25 29.51 9.40
CA PRO A 102 -52.36 28.35 9.30
C PRO A 102 -52.87 27.18 10.16
N LYS A 103 -52.79 25.96 9.62
CA LYS A 103 -53.15 24.71 10.32
C LYS A 103 -51.88 23.92 10.69
N ALA A 104 -51.90 23.29 11.87
CA ALA A 104 -50.76 22.64 12.50
C ALA A 104 -50.14 21.50 11.65
N PRO A 105 -48.83 21.20 11.82
CA PRO A 105 -48.23 20.00 11.27
C PRO A 105 -48.91 18.75 11.86
N LYS A 106 -49.14 17.76 11.01
CA LYS A 106 -49.85 16.52 11.34
C LYS A 106 -48.84 15.42 11.62
N ASP A 107 -48.83 14.89 12.84
CA ASP A 107 -48.05 13.70 13.16
C ASP A 107 -48.48 12.53 12.25
N THR A 108 -47.50 11.88 11.65
CA THR A 108 -47.67 10.61 10.94
C THR A 108 -46.50 9.71 11.32
N ASP A 109 -46.72 8.86 12.31
CA ASP A 109 -45.77 7.82 12.71
C ASP A 109 -45.56 6.82 11.56
N ALA A 110 -44.54 7.08 10.75
CA ALA A 110 -43.99 6.09 9.85
C ALA A 110 -43.10 5.13 10.66
N PRO A 111 -43.34 3.81 10.65
CA PRO A 111 -42.56 2.87 11.46
C PRO A 111 -41.08 2.94 11.06
N SER A 112 -40.25 3.29 12.04
CA SER A 112 -38.80 3.31 11.93
C SER A 112 -38.31 1.97 11.37
N LYS A 113 -37.61 1.99 10.22
CA LYS A 113 -36.95 0.79 9.69
C LYS A 113 -35.92 0.33 10.70
N GLU A 114 -36.26 -0.73 11.44
CA GLU A 114 -35.38 -1.34 12.43
C GLU A 114 -34.00 -1.60 11.83
N ARG A 115 -33.00 -0.94 12.42
CA ARG A 115 -31.60 -1.19 12.06
C ARG A 115 -31.29 -2.61 12.51
N LYS A 116 -31.24 -3.54 11.54
CA LYS A 116 -30.92 -4.97 11.79
C LYS A 116 -29.82 -5.10 12.86
N PRO A 117 -30.00 -5.96 13.87
CA PRO A 117 -29.05 -6.06 14.97
C PRO A 117 -27.64 -6.29 14.41
N LYS A 118 -26.69 -5.48 14.87
CA LYS A 118 -25.28 -5.64 14.50
C LYS A 118 -24.84 -7.00 15.05
N MET A 119 -24.61 -7.98 14.18
CA MET A 119 -24.11 -9.30 14.58
C MET A 119 -22.95 -9.17 15.55
N THR A 120 -23.03 -9.92 16.64
CA THR A 120 -21.96 -10.03 17.63
C THR A 120 -20.67 -10.46 16.94
N VAL A 121 -19.51 -9.98 17.40
CA VAL A 121 -18.20 -10.28 16.77
C VAL A 121 -18.00 -11.79 16.57
N GLN A 122 -18.34 -12.59 17.59
CA GLN A 122 -18.30 -14.06 17.55
C GLN A 122 -19.25 -14.68 16.51
N GLU A 123 -20.43 -14.10 16.29
CA GLU A 123 -21.41 -14.59 15.31
C GLU A 123 -20.93 -14.29 13.88
N LYS A 124 -20.39 -13.09 13.66
CA LYS A 124 -19.75 -12.71 12.39
C LYS A 124 -18.58 -13.65 12.08
N GLU A 125 -17.70 -13.91 13.05
CA GLU A 125 -16.61 -14.87 12.90
C GLU A 125 -17.10 -16.30 12.61
N ARG A 126 -18.14 -16.78 13.30
CA ARG A 126 -18.73 -18.10 13.02
C ARG A 126 -19.23 -18.18 11.57
N LYS A 127 -19.90 -17.14 11.08
CA LYS A 127 -20.37 -17.07 9.68
C LYS A 127 -19.22 -16.92 8.69
N ASP A 128 -18.16 -16.19 9.01
CA ASP A 128 -17.00 -16.04 8.13
C ASP A 128 -16.15 -17.33 8.09
N ARG A 129 -16.02 -18.07 9.21
CA ARG A 129 -15.45 -19.44 9.25
C ARG A 129 -16.31 -20.47 8.49
N ALA A 130 -17.64 -20.36 8.56
CA ALA A 130 -18.54 -21.20 7.78
C ALA A 130 -18.38 -20.93 6.27
N LYS A 131 -18.38 -19.65 5.85
CA LYS A 131 -18.07 -19.26 4.46
C LYS A 131 -16.69 -19.73 4.01
N GLU A 132 -15.69 -19.71 4.88
CA GLU A 132 -14.35 -20.22 4.56
C GLU A 132 -14.39 -21.73 4.27
N ARG A 133 -15.03 -22.52 5.13
CA ARG A 133 -15.21 -23.97 4.93
C ARG A 133 -16.01 -24.28 3.66
N ASP A 134 -17.15 -23.61 3.47
CA ASP A 134 -17.98 -23.72 2.28
C ASP A 134 -17.20 -23.39 1.00
N LEU A 135 -16.42 -22.30 1.03
CA LEU A 135 -15.63 -21.87 -0.11
C LEU A 135 -14.53 -22.88 -0.41
N VAL A 136 -13.78 -23.34 0.58
CA VAL A 136 -12.76 -24.40 0.43
C VAL A 136 -13.37 -25.69 -0.13
N ALA A 137 -14.56 -26.11 0.35
CA ALA A 137 -15.25 -27.30 -0.13
C ALA A 137 -15.80 -27.15 -1.56
N LYS A 138 -16.39 -25.99 -1.89
CA LYS A 138 -16.94 -25.69 -3.23
C LYS A 138 -15.83 -25.51 -4.25
N THR A 139 -14.73 -24.86 -3.89
CA THR A 139 -13.56 -24.75 -4.75
C THR A 139 -12.69 -25.97 -4.58
N LYS A 140 -12.99 -27.07 -5.30
CA LYS A 140 -12.00 -28.15 -5.54
C LYS A 140 -10.68 -27.60 -6.07
N ILE A 141 -10.70 -26.43 -6.72
CA ILE A 141 -9.52 -25.67 -7.14
C ILE A 141 -8.61 -25.22 -5.96
N ALA A 142 -9.08 -25.29 -4.71
CA ALA A 142 -8.20 -25.16 -3.55
C ALA A 142 -7.19 -26.32 -3.42
N THR A 143 -7.38 -27.47 -4.09
CA THR A 143 -6.37 -28.55 -4.15
C THR A 143 -5.21 -28.22 -5.09
N LEU A 144 -5.44 -27.52 -6.21
CA LEU A 144 -4.36 -26.97 -7.05
C LEU A 144 -3.39 -26.12 -6.21
N VAL A 145 -3.88 -25.46 -5.16
CA VAL A 145 -3.07 -24.63 -4.24
C VAL A 145 -2.16 -25.48 -3.33
N SER A 146 -2.52 -26.74 -3.05
CA SER A 146 -1.67 -27.68 -2.30
C SER A 146 -0.52 -28.22 -3.14
N GLU A 147 -0.68 -28.24 -4.46
CA GLU A 147 0.30 -28.71 -5.44
C GLU A 147 1.21 -27.60 -5.97
N GLU A 148 1.00 -26.32 -5.58
CA GLU A 148 1.87 -25.21 -5.99
C GLU A 148 3.32 -25.45 -5.53
N PRO A 149 4.31 -25.47 -6.45
CA PRO A 149 5.72 -25.61 -6.11
C PRO A 149 6.11 -24.60 -5.04
N LYS A 150 6.61 -25.11 -3.91
CA LYS A 150 7.10 -24.26 -2.83
C LYS A 150 8.40 -23.61 -3.27
N ARG A 151 8.54 -22.31 -3.00
CA ARG A 151 9.80 -21.59 -3.22
C ARG A 151 10.94 -22.31 -2.48
N PRO A 152 12.13 -22.42 -3.09
CA PRO A 152 13.26 -23.08 -2.46
C PRO A 152 13.63 -22.38 -1.16
N LEU A 153 13.92 -23.19 -0.15
CA LEU A 153 14.33 -22.72 1.16
C LEU A 153 15.75 -22.17 1.09
N THR A 154 16.01 -21.05 1.76
CA THR A 154 17.35 -20.46 1.86
C THR A 154 18.36 -21.47 2.42
N ALA A 155 19.62 -21.40 1.99
CA ALA A 155 20.73 -22.21 2.49
C ALA A 155 20.69 -22.46 4.01
N TYR A 156 20.53 -21.40 4.81
CA TYR A 156 20.44 -21.50 6.27
C TYR A 156 19.23 -22.31 6.79
N MET A 157 18.10 -22.30 6.07
CA MET A 157 16.92 -23.10 6.42
C MET A 157 17.09 -24.58 6.02
N LEU A 158 17.84 -24.87 4.95
CA LEU A 158 18.25 -26.24 4.63
C LEU A 158 19.14 -26.80 5.74
N ALA A 159 20.13 -26.01 6.18
CA ALA A 159 21.01 -26.36 7.29
C ALA A 159 20.25 -26.62 8.60
N ILE A 160 19.28 -25.77 8.97
CA ILE A 160 18.43 -26.03 10.15
C ILE A 160 17.62 -27.31 9.99
N ILE A 161 17.08 -27.60 8.79
CA ILE A 161 16.30 -28.82 8.55
C ILE A 161 17.17 -30.08 8.71
N ASP A 162 18.41 -30.06 8.25
CA ASP A 162 19.31 -31.21 8.38
C ASP A 162 19.83 -31.36 9.82
N LYS A 163 20.18 -30.26 10.51
CA LYS A 163 20.47 -30.31 11.95
C LYS A 163 19.26 -30.73 12.80
N MET A 164 18.03 -30.38 12.40
CA MET A 164 16.82 -30.91 13.03
C MET A 164 16.67 -32.42 12.87
N LYS A 165 17.04 -32.99 11.70
CA LYS A 165 17.02 -34.45 11.48
C LYS A 165 18.08 -35.15 12.34
N GLU A 166 19.30 -34.61 12.37
CA GLU A 166 20.40 -35.12 13.22
C GLU A 166 19.98 -35.17 14.70
N ILE A 167 19.48 -34.05 15.23
CA ILE A 167 19.05 -33.93 16.64
C ILE A 167 17.85 -34.84 16.93
N LYS A 168 16.89 -34.96 16.01
CA LYS A 168 15.74 -35.86 16.17
C LYS A 168 16.16 -37.34 16.14
N ALA A 169 17.18 -37.70 15.35
CA ALA A 169 17.72 -39.06 15.34
C ALA A 169 18.53 -39.36 16.62
N ALA A 170 19.38 -38.42 17.06
CA ALA A 170 20.19 -38.56 18.28
C ALA A 170 19.35 -38.59 19.57
N HIS A 171 18.14 -38.01 19.54
CA HIS A 171 17.19 -38.02 20.64
C HIS A 171 15.90 -38.78 20.28
N SER A 172 15.97 -39.83 19.47
CA SER A 172 14.77 -40.61 19.10
C SER A 172 14.08 -41.27 20.29
N ASP A 173 14.81 -41.51 21.40
CA ASP A 173 14.29 -42.10 22.63
C ASP A 173 13.80 -41.07 23.67
N ALA A 174 14.11 -39.78 23.45
CA ALA A 174 13.68 -38.69 24.30
C ALA A 174 12.66 -37.83 23.52
N ASP A 175 11.39 -37.90 23.90
CA ASP A 175 10.28 -37.11 23.33
C ASP A 175 10.42 -35.60 23.59
N LEU A 176 11.49 -35.00 23.06
CA LEU A 176 11.77 -33.58 23.14
C LEU A 176 10.72 -32.82 22.31
N PRO A 177 10.14 -31.73 22.84
CA PRO A 177 9.19 -30.94 22.09
C PRO A 177 9.87 -30.35 20.85
N GLN A 178 9.14 -30.34 19.74
CA GLN A 178 9.65 -29.91 18.42
C GLN A 178 10.27 -28.50 18.42
N THR A 179 9.88 -27.65 19.38
CA THR A 179 10.44 -26.32 19.64
C THR A 179 11.88 -26.35 20.15
N GLU A 180 12.23 -27.26 21.06
CA GLU A 180 13.61 -27.40 21.56
C GLU A 180 14.52 -28.01 20.50
N ILE A 181 14.03 -29.01 19.76
CA ILE A 181 14.76 -29.56 18.59
C ILE A 181 15.08 -28.45 17.58
N PHE A 182 14.13 -27.55 17.30
CA PHE A 182 14.36 -26.40 16.42
C PHE A 182 15.33 -25.37 17.03
N ARG A 183 15.27 -25.11 18.34
CA ARG A 183 16.20 -24.19 19.04
C ARG A 183 17.64 -24.71 18.96
N LEU A 184 17.85 -25.97 19.33
CA LEU A 184 19.16 -26.63 19.28
C LEU A 184 19.67 -26.72 17.83
N ALA A 185 18.82 -27.05 16.85
CA ALA A 185 19.19 -27.03 15.44
C ALA A 185 19.56 -25.63 14.94
N THR A 186 18.91 -24.57 15.45
CA THR A 186 19.23 -23.18 15.13
C THR A 186 20.54 -22.71 15.78
N GLU A 187 20.89 -23.24 16.95
CA GLU A 187 22.17 -22.99 17.62
C GLU A 187 23.31 -23.70 16.88
N ALA A 188 23.14 -25.00 16.57
CA ALA A 188 24.06 -25.76 15.72
C ALA A 188 24.23 -25.13 14.33
N ALA A 189 23.15 -24.65 13.70
CA ALA A 189 23.20 -24.04 12.36
C ALA A 189 24.03 -22.75 12.29
N LYS A 190 24.25 -22.05 13.41
CA LYS A 190 25.11 -20.85 13.47
C LYS A 190 26.59 -21.23 13.47
N THR A 191 26.95 -22.30 14.19
CA THR A 191 28.33 -22.78 14.39
C THR A 191 28.84 -23.69 13.27
N ILE A 192 28.03 -23.97 12.25
CA ILE A 192 28.38 -24.69 11.02
C ILE A 192 29.69 -24.19 10.37
N SER A 193 30.49 -25.11 9.83
CA SER A 193 31.78 -24.82 9.17
C SER A 193 31.60 -24.07 7.83
N ALA A 194 32.69 -23.51 7.28
CA ALA A 194 32.64 -22.84 5.97
C ALA A 194 32.21 -23.80 4.84
N GLU A 195 32.79 -25.00 4.80
CA GLU A 195 32.48 -26.03 3.80
C GLU A 195 31.02 -26.49 3.83
N GLU A 196 30.45 -26.65 5.02
CA GLU A 196 29.03 -27.00 5.15
C GLU A 196 28.14 -25.84 4.68
N LYS A 197 28.48 -24.59 5.03
CA LYS A 197 27.78 -23.40 4.50
C LYS A 197 27.82 -23.36 2.96
N GLU A 198 28.95 -23.64 2.34
CA GLU A 198 29.11 -23.68 0.88
C GLU A 198 28.27 -24.78 0.21
N LYS A 199 28.18 -25.97 0.83
CA LYS A 199 27.26 -27.04 0.38
C LYS A 199 25.80 -26.58 0.40
N TYR A 200 25.39 -25.87 1.46
CA TYR A 200 24.03 -25.33 1.56
C TYR A 200 23.76 -24.14 0.62
N THR A 201 24.76 -23.30 0.31
CA THR A 201 24.58 -22.22 -0.68
C THR A 201 24.50 -22.77 -2.09
N SER A 202 25.38 -23.71 -2.48
CA SER A 202 25.35 -24.35 -3.80
C SER A 202 24.02 -25.08 -4.06
N THR A 203 23.52 -25.85 -3.08
CA THR A 203 22.22 -26.52 -3.20
C THR A 203 21.03 -25.55 -3.24
N TRP A 204 21.11 -24.43 -2.50
CA TRP A 204 20.12 -23.35 -2.59
C TRP A 204 20.13 -22.65 -3.95
N GLU A 205 21.30 -22.37 -4.51
CA GLU A 205 21.47 -21.70 -5.81
C GLU A 205 20.92 -22.57 -6.95
N ALA A 206 21.32 -23.83 -7.02
CA ALA A 206 20.77 -24.80 -7.98
C ALA A 206 19.24 -24.91 -7.87
N SER A 207 18.70 -24.93 -6.64
CA SER A 207 17.24 -24.97 -6.41
C SER A 207 16.53 -23.67 -6.81
N LYS A 208 17.19 -22.52 -6.61
CA LYS A 208 16.72 -21.17 -6.97
C LYS A 208 16.69 -20.96 -8.47
N GLU A 209 17.66 -21.51 -9.21
CA GLU A 209 17.73 -21.46 -10.66
C GLU A 209 16.75 -22.42 -11.33
N ALA A 210 16.55 -23.62 -10.75
CA ALA A 210 15.55 -24.58 -11.24
C ALA A 210 14.10 -24.11 -11.01
N TYR A 211 13.83 -23.40 -9.90
CA TYR A 211 12.46 -23.07 -9.47
C TYR A 211 11.61 -22.32 -10.52
N PRO A 212 12.08 -21.27 -11.23
CA PRO A 212 11.31 -20.62 -12.29
C PRO A 212 10.85 -21.57 -13.40
N GLY A 213 11.70 -22.53 -13.79
CA GLY A 213 11.36 -23.55 -14.79
C GLY A 213 10.33 -24.55 -14.28
N VAL A 214 10.46 -25.00 -13.03
CA VAL A 214 9.47 -25.88 -12.37
C VAL A 214 8.12 -25.16 -12.21
N TYR A 215 8.14 -23.89 -11.78
CA TYR A 215 6.94 -23.07 -11.61
C TYR A 215 6.23 -22.81 -12.94
N ARG A 216 6.99 -22.49 -14.01
CA ARG A 216 6.41 -22.35 -15.36
C ARG A 216 5.74 -23.63 -15.81
N LYS A 217 6.42 -24.79 -15.73
CA LYS A 217 5.82 -26.09 -16.12
C LYS A 217 4.55 -26.41 -15.34
N TRP A 218 4.52 -26.11 -14.04
CA TRP A 218 3.33 -26.28 -13.20
C TRP A 218 2.20 -25.30 -13.55
N VAL A 219 2.51 -24.04 -13.88
CA VAL A 219 1.51 -23.10 -14.42
C VAL A 219 0.95 -23.61 -15.75
N GLU A 220 1.82 -24.10 -16.63
CA GLU A 220 1.46 -24.56 -17.97
C GLU A 220 0.62 -25.84 -17.99
N SER A 221 0.63 -26.64 -16.92
CA SER A 221 -0.23 -27.83 -16.78
C SER A 221 -1.70 -27.52 -16.51
N TYR A 222 -2.04 -26.25 -16.19
CA TYR A 222 -3.43 -25.82 -15.98
C TYR A 222 -3.91 -24.88 -17.06
N THR A 223 -5.23 -24.81 -17.23
CA THR A 223 -5.84 -23.84 -18.13
C THR A 223 -5.82 -22.43 -17.51
N PRO A 224 -5.72 -21.35 -18.31
CA PRO A 224 -5.79 -19.98 -17.80
C PRO A 224 -7.08 -19.69 -17.00
N ILE A 225 -8.19 -20.36 -17.35
CA ILE A 225 -9.46 -20.20 -16.64
C ILE A 225 -9.46 -20.82 -15.24
N GLU A 226 -8.84 -21.99 -15.06
CA GLU A 226 -8.65 -22.60 -13.73
C GLU A 226 -7.75 -21.73 -12.85
N ILE A 227 -6.66 -21.21 -13.40
CA ILE A 227 -5.75 -20.29 -12.67
C ILE A 227 -6.49 -18.99 -12.29
N LYS A 228 -7.31 -18.43 -13.19
CA LYS A 228 -8.17 -17.28 -12.88
C LYS A 228 -9.15 -17.60 -11.75
N GLN A 229 -9.82 -18.76 -11.79
CA GLN A 229 -10.74 -19.19 -10.75
C GLN A 229 -10.03 -19.43 -9.40
N ALA A 230 -8.83 -20.04 -9.42
CA ALA A 230 -7.97 -20.20 -8.25
C ALA A 230 -7.61 -18.85 -7.63
N ASN A 231 -7.21 -17.87 -8.45
CA ASN A 231 -6.88 -16.52 -8.01
C ASN A 231 -8.09 -15.77 -7.42
N LEU A 232 -9.30 -15.98 -7.94
CA LEU A 232 -10.54 -15.47 -7.35
C LEU A 232 -10.85 -16.13 -5.98
N ALA A 233 -10.69 -17.44 -5.87
CA ALA A 233 -10.85 -18.17 -4.60
C ALA A 233 -9.83 -17.69 -3.55
N ARG A 234 -8.55 -17.58 -3.92
CA ARG A 234 -7.49 -17.04 -3.06
C ARG A 234 -7.80 -15.62 -2.58
N LYS A 235 -8.37 -14.76 -3.43
CA LYS A 235 -8.82 -13.39 -3.05
C LYS A 235 -9.95 -13.42 -2.02
N GLN A 236 -10.94 -14.29 -2.20
CA GLN A 236 -12.06 -14.42 -1.27
C GLN A 236 -11.61 -14.99 0.09
N LEU A 237 -10.82 -16.07 0.09
CA LEU A 237 -10.24 -16.65 1.30
C LEU A 237 -9.34 -15.66 2.05
N ALA A 238 -8.50 -14.90 1.33
CA ALA A 238 -7.67 -13.87 1.93
C ALA A 238 -8.49 -12.76 2.60
N ARG A 239 -9.61 -12.34 1.98
CA ARG A 239 -10.56 -11.38 2.56
C ARG A 239 -11.21 -11.92 3.84
N LEU A 240 -11.65 -13.18 3.86
CA LEU A 240 -12.23 -13.81 5.07
C LEU A 240 -11.19 -13.91 6.19
N ARG A 241 -9.95 -14.25 5.85
CA ARG A 241 -8.81 -14.36 6.80
C ARG A 241 -8.18 -13.03 7.22
N ASN A 242 -8.62 -11.90 6.66
CA ASN A 242 -7.97 -10.59 6.80
C ASN A 242 -6.46 -10.60 6.45
N LYS A 243 -6.06 -11.40 5.45
CA LYS A 243 -4.68 -11.53 4.95
C LYS A 243 -4.56 -10.97 3.53
N LYS A 244 -3.32 -10.71 3.09
CA LYS A 244 -3.05 -10.37 1.68
C LYS A 244 -3.11 -11.66 0.83
N PRO A 245 -3.83 -11.69 -0.31
CA PRO A 245 -3.83 -12.84 -1.21
C PRO A 245 -2.48 -12.99 -1.91
N ARG A 246 -2.05 -14.25 -2.15
CA ARG A 246 -0.91 -14.57 -3.02
C ARG A 246 -1.43 -15.15 -4.33
N TYR A 247 -1.41 -14.36 -5.39
CA TYR A 247 -1.89 -14.79 -6.70
C TYR A 247 -0.85 -15.66 -7.41
N ILE A 248 -1.31 -16.72 -8.08
CA ILE A 248 -0.55 -17.45 -9.09
C ILE A 248 -0.23 -16.44 -10.20
N GLN A 249 1.04 -16.37 -10.60
CA GLN A 249 1.49 -15.53 -11.71
C GLN A 249 1.49 -16.37 -12.99
N ASP A 250 0.73 -15.93 -13.98
CA ASP A 250 0.69 -16.52 -15.31
C ASP A 250 0.40 -15.40 -16.32
N ASP A 251 1.26 -15.28 -17.32
CA ASP A 251 1.23 -14.24 -18.34
C ASP A 251 0.04 -14.40 -19.30
N ARG A 252 -0.59 -15.58 -19.33
CA ARG A 252 -1.80 -15.88 -20.12
C ARG A 252 -3.06 -15.24 -19.52
N LEU A 253 -3.02 -14.75 -18.27
CA LEU A 253 -4.18 -14.08 -17.66
C LEU A 253 -4.37 -12.67 -18.20
N VAL A 254 -5.42 -12.52 -19.02
CA VAL A 254 -5.91 -11.23 -19.53
C VAL A 254 -6.09 -10.22 -18.38
N LYS A 255 -5.40 -9.08 -18.50
CA LYS A 255 -5.45 -7.98 -17.53
C LYS A 255 -6.82 -7.31 -17.59
N ARG A 256 -7.29 -6.77 -16.46
CA ARG A 256 -8.59 -6.06 -16.41
C ARG A 256 -8.55 -4.79 -17.26
N PRO A 257 -9.69 -4.37 -17.83
CA PRO A 257 -9.72 -3.14 -18.61
C PRO A 257 -9.45 -1.91 -17.73
N LYS A 258 -8.74 -0.94 -18.29
CA LYS A 258 -8.35 0.33 -17.69
C LYS A 258 -9.47 1.35 -17.86
N ALA A 259 -9.87 1.96 -16.74
CA ALA A 259 -10.78 3.10 -16.79
C ALA A 259 -10.08 4.34 -17.37
N SER A 260 -10.84 5.29 -17.90
CA SER A 260 -10.34 6.54 -18.49
C SER A 260 -9.35 7.30 -17.58
N TYR A 261 -9.65 7.39 -16.28
CA TYR A 261 -8.73 7.96 -15.28
C TYR A 261 -7.40 7.21 -15.19
N ILE A 262 -7.38 5.88 -15.32
CA ILE A 262 -6.14 5.10 -15.22
C ILE A 262 -5.25 5.35 -16.44
N LEU A 263 -5.85 5.46 -17.64
CA LEU A 263 -5.12 5.81 -18.85
C LEU A 263 -4.50 7.22 -18.77
N TYR A 264 -5.27 8.20 -18.29
CA TYR A 264 -4.77 9.54 -17.99
C TYR A 264 -3.67 9.55 -16.94
N ALA A 265 -3.85 8.79 -15.85
CA ALA A 265 -2.90 8.75 -14.76
C ALA A 265 -1.58 8.06 -15.17
N GLU A 266 -1.62 7.03 -16.02
CA GLU A 266 -0.43 6.43 -16.60
C GLU A 266 0.33 7.43 -17.49
N GLU A 267 -0.37 8.21 -18.32
CA GLU A 267 0.23 9.24 -19.18
C GLU A 267 0.89 10.37 -18.35
N ARG A 268 0.19 10.92 -17.34
CA ARG A 268 0.73 11.97 -16.47
C ARG A 268 1.81 11.48 -15.51
N LEU A 269 1.71 10.28 -14.95
CA LEU A 269 2.75 9.71 -14.07
C LEU A 269 4.01 9.29 -14.83
N SER A 270 3.95 9.17 -16.16
CA SER A 270 5.09 8.95 -17.04
C SER A 270 5.67 10.26 -17.62
N SER A 271 5.02 11.40 -17.36
CA SER A 271 5.49 12.72 -17.77
C SER A 271 6.59 13.20 -16.81
N SER A 272 7.69 13.73 -17.35
CA SER A 272 8.88 14.19 -16.61
C SER A 272 8.56 15.09 -15.42
N ASP A 273 7.56 15.97 -15.59
CA ASP A 273 7.19 17.07 -14.70
C ASP A 273 6.89 16.65 -13.26
N LEU A 274 6.53 15.38 -13.04
CA LEU A 274 6.20 14.86 -11.73
C LEU A 274 7.31 14.00 -11.10
N HIS A 275 8.40 13.68 -11.81
CA HIS A 275 9.38 12.69 -11.32
C HIS A 275 10.05 13.07 -9.98
N ASP A 276 10.27 14.36 -9.75
CA ASP A 276 10.92 14.90 -8.54
C ASP A 276 10.06 14.77 -7.27
N LEU A 277 8.74 14.64 -7.42
CA LEU A 277 7.80 14.49 -6.33
C LEU A 277 7.73 13.03 -5.84
N PRO A 278 7.56 12.78 -4.53
CA PRO A 278 7.38 11.44 -4.01
C PRO A 278 6.07 10.84 -4.52
N VAL A 279 6.08 9.54 -4.84
CA VAL A 279 4.95 8.76 -5.42
C VAL A 279 3.55 9.09 -4.87
N PRO A 280 3.32 9.21 -3.53
CA PRO A 280 1.99 9.57 -3.01
C PRO A 280 1.56 11.00 -3.35
N GLU A 281 2.47 11.94 -3.53
CA GLU A 281 2.17 13.33 -3.90
C GLU A 281 1.88 13.45 -5.40
N ARG A 282 2.65 12.76 -6.26
CA ARG A 282 2.34 12.62 -7.69
C ARG A 282 0.91 12.14 -7.92
N SER A 283 0.53 11.07 -7.21
CA SER A 283 -0.81 10.48 -7.29
C SER A 283 -1.92 11.45 -6.85
N LYS A 284 -1.66 12.30 -5.84
CA LYS A 284 -2.60 13.35 -5.41
C LYS A 284 -2.73 14.46 -6.45
N HIS A 285 -1.62 14.90 -7.04
CA HIS A 285 -1.59 15.93 -8.08
C HIS A 285 -2.42 15.50 -9.30
N VAL A 286 -2.11 14.33 -9.86
CA VAL A 286 -2.84 13.75 -11.01
C VAL A 286 -4.33 13.53 -10.69
N GLY A 287 -4.67 13.11 -9.47
CA GLY A 287 -6.06 12.99 -9.04
C GLY A 287 -6.79 14.34 -8.98
N ALA A 288 -6.11 15.41 -8.55
CA ALA A 288 -6.66 16.77 -8.52
C ALA A 288 -6.80 17.37 -9.93
N GLU A 289 -5.78 17.22 -10.79
CA GLU A 289 -5.84 17.61 -12.20
C GLU A 289 -7.05 16.95 -12.88
N TRP A 290 -7.18 15.62 -12.77
CA TRP A 290 -8.31 14.89 -13.35
C TRP A 290 -9.67 15.40 -12.85
N ASN A 291 -9.81 15.69 -11.56
CA ASN A 291 -11.09 16.19 -11.04
C ASN A 291 -11.44 17.57 -11.63
N ASN A 292 -10.46 18.43 -11.84
CA ASN A 292 -10.62 19.78 -12.40
C ASN A 292 -10.78 19.80 -13.94
N MET A 293 -10.35 18.76 -14.65
CA MET A 293 -10.50 18.68 -16.11
C MET A 293 -11.97 18.70 -16.57
N THR A 294 -12.23 19.38 -17.69
CA THR A 294 -13.57 19.46 -18.31
C THR A 294 -13.98 18.14 -18.97
N LYS A 295 -15.27 18.00 -19.31
CA LYS A 295 -15.76 16.80 -20.03
C LYS A 295 -15.05 16.59 -21.37
N ALA A 296 -14.82 17.66 -22.15
CA ALA A 296 -14.10 17.60 -23.42
C ALA A 296 -12.64 17.14 -23.25
N GLN A 297 -11.95 17.57 -22.19
CA GLN A 297 -10.58 17.09 -21.89
C GLN A 297 -10.54 15.61 -21.45
N LYS A 298 -11.65 15.09 -20.91
CA LYS A 298 -11.80 13.69 -20.49
C LYS A 298 -12.25 12.76 -21.62
N GLU A 299 -12.95 13.29 -22.62
CA GLU A 299 -13.48 12.59 -23.79
C GLU A 299 -12.45 11.68 -24.50
N PRO A 300 -11.23 12.11 -24.87
CA PRO A 300 -10.24 11.22 -25.50
C PRO A 300 -9.89 10.01 -24.62
N TYR A 301 -9.87 10.17 -23.28
CA TYR A 301 -9.63 9.08 -22.35
C TYR A 301 -10.84 8.16 -22.18
N VAL A 302 -12.06 8.66 -22.40
CA VAL A 302 -13.28 7.83 -22.45
C VAL A 302 -13.29 6.97 -23.71
N VAL A 303 -12.92 7.53 -24.87
CA VAL A 303 -12.78 6.76 -26.12
C VAL A 303 -11.71 5.67 -25.97
N ARG A 304 -10.49 6.02 -25.54
CA ARG A 304 -9.42 5.03 -25.27
C ARG A 304 -9.83 3.96 -24.25
N ALA A 305 -10.67 4.28 -23.27
CA ALA A 305 -11.19 3.30 -22.31
C ALA A 305 -12.26 2.37 -22.89
N ALA A 306 -13.03 2.82 -23.88
CA ALA A 306 -13.94 1.97 -24.65
C ALA A 306 -13.14 1.01 -25.55
N GLU A 307 -12.15 1.50 -26.27
CA GLU A 307 -11.20 0.69 -27.06
C GLU A 307 -10.49 -0.37 -26.19
N ASP A 308 -10.06 0.01 -24.99
CA ASP A 308 -9.44 -0.89 -24.02
C ASP A 308 -10.43 -1.97 -23.51
N ALA A 309 -11.70 -1.61 -23.30
CA ALA A 309 -12.75 -2.58 -22.96
C ALA A 309 -13.06 -3.56 -24.10
N GLU A 310 -12.95 -3.13 -25.37
CA GLU A 310 -13.08 -4.01 -26.53
C GLU A 310 -11.85 -4.89 -26.74
N ARG A 311 -10.65 -4.37 -26.52
CA ARG A 311 -9.41 -5.15 -26.41
C ARG A 311 -9.56 -6.23 -25.34
N TYR A 312 -10.03 -5.87 -24.14
CA TYR A 312 -10.30 -6.83 -23.08
C TYR A 312 -11.31 -7.91 -23.51
N LYS A 313 -12.43 -7.55 -24.14
CA LYS A 313 -13.41 -8.55 -24.63
C LYS A 313 -12.79 -9.54 -25.62
N ARG A 314 -11.97 -9.06 -26.56
CA ARG A 314 -11.28 -9.89 -27.56
C ARG A 314 -10.24 -10.82 -26.92
N GLU A 315 -9.34 -10.27 -26.11
CA GLU A 315 -8.33 -11.05 -25.37
C GLU A 315 -8.99 -12.07 -24.44
N TYR A 316 -10.08 -11.71 -23.77
CA TYR A 316 -10.83 -12.58 -22.87
C TYR A 316 -11.43 -13.79 -23.58
N LEU A 317 -12.06 -13.57 -24.74
CA LEU A 317 -12.62 -14.65 -25.55
C LEU A 317 -11.51 -15.55 -26.10
N ALA A 318 -10.38 -14.97 -26.55
CA ALA A 318 -9.24 -15.74 -27.05
C ALA A 318 -8.53 -16.58 -25.96
N ALA A 319 -8.34 -16.05 -24.76
CA ALA A 319 -7.59 -16.71 -23.69
C ALA A 319 -8.40 -17.71 -22.86
N TYR A 320 -9.72 -17.52 -22.76
CA TYR A 320 -10.59 -18.34 -21.91
C TYR A 320 -11.68 -19.11 -22.67
N GLY A 321 -11.88 -18.86 -23.97
CA GLY A 321 -12.91 -19.52 -24.80
C GLY A 321 -14.35 -19.18 -24.43
N ILE A 322 -14.57 -18.22 -23.52
CA ILE A 322 -15.88 -17.82 -22.98
C ILE A 322 -16.01 -16.30 -23.12
N PRO A 323 -17.17 -15.74 -23.49
CA PRO A 323 -17.37 -14.29 -23.50
C PRO A 323 -17.25 -13.69 -22.09
N VAL A 324 -16.94 -12.38 -22.02
CA VAL A 324 -16.92 -11.64 -20.74
C VAL A 324 -18.32 -11.69 -20.12
N PRO A 325 -18.48 -12.14 -18.86
CA PRO A 325 -19.77 -12.06 -18.19
C PRO A 325 -20.23 -10.61 -18.07
N GLU A 326 -21.42 -10.31 -18.57
CA GLU A 326 -22.00 -8.97 -18.46
C GLU A 326 -22.24 -8.60 -16.99
N SER A 327 -21.87 -7.38 -16.62
CA SER A 327 -22.14 -6.85 -15.28
C SER A 327 -23.61 -6.48 -15.16
N LYS A 328 -24.37 -7.36 -14.50
CA LYS A 328 -25.73 -7.07 -14.01
C LYS A 328 -25.73 -6.04 -12.88
#